data_AF-A0A949ERS3-F1
#
_entry.id   AF-A0A949ERS3-F1
#
_cell.length_a   1.000
_cell.length_b   1.000
_cell.length_c   1.000
_cell.angle_alpha   90.00
_cell.angle_beta   90.00
_cell.angle_gamma   90.00
#
_symmetry.space_group_name_H-M   'P 1'
#
loop_
_entity.id
_entity.type
_entity.pdbx_description
1 polymer ?
#
loop_
_entity_poly.entity_id
_entity_poly.type
_entity_poly.pdbx_seq_one_letter_code
_entity_poly.pdbx_strand_id
1 'polypeptide(L)' 'LGVGRDASPEEIKRAFRRLANKYHPDKVSHMGDEFRELAERRFKEIQEAYQKLKV' A
#
# COMPACT_ATOMS: atom_id res chain seq x y z
N LEU A 1 -1.49 2.69 6.37
CA LEU A 1 -1.00 1.29 6.48
C LEU A 1 -1.86 0.38 7.36
N GLY A 2 -2.69 0.90 8.28
CA GLY A 2 -3.49 0.03 9.18
C GLY A 2 -2.64 -0.76 10.18
N VAL A 3 -1.38 -0.37 10.34
CA VAL A 3 -0.42 -0.94 11.28
C VAL A 3 -0.21 0.07 12.40
N GLY A 4 0.04 -0.44 13.61
CA GLY A 4 0.27 0.38 14.78
C GLY A 4 1.45 1.33 14.60
N ARG A 5 1.48 2.41 15.39
CA ARG A 5 2.55 3.42 15.34
C ARG A 5 3.94 2.84 15.66
N ASP A 6 3.96 1.67 16.31
CA ASP A 6 5.13 0.87 16.69
C ASP A 6 5.36 -0.35 15.77
N ALA A 7 4.67 -0.40 14.63
CA ALA A 7 4.73 -1.56 13.75
C ALA A 7 6.17 -1.82 13.30
N SER A 8 6.62 -3.05 13.52
CA SER A 8 7.96 -3.45 13.11
C SER A 8 8.14 -3.36 11.60
N PRO A 9 9.37 -3.13 11.09
CA PRO A 9 9.64 -3.05 9.66
C PRO A 9 9.14 -4.29 8.90
N GLU A 10 9.11 -5.47 9.55
CA GLU A 10 8.53 -6.69 9.00
C GLU A 10 7.00 -6.62 8.84
N GLU A 11 6.27 -6.07 9.82
CA GLU A 11 4.82 -5.85 9.74
C GLU A 11 4.49 -4.83 8.66
N ILE A 12 5.24 -3.74 8.58
CA ILE A 12 5.04 -2.73 7.54
C ILE A 12 5.28 -3.35 6.15
N LYS A 13 6.33 -4.16 6.00
CA LYS A 13 6.63 -4.86 4.74
C LYS A 13 5.56 -5.89 4.38
N ARG A 14 4.98 -6.57 5.37
CA ARG A 14 3.84 -7.49 5.19
C ARG A 14 2.57 -6.75 4.78
N ALA A 15 2.23 -5.66 5.46
CA ALA A 15 1.07 -4.82 5.14
C ALA A 15 1.23 -4.20 3.74
N PHE A 16 2.41 -3.68 3.42
CA PHE A 16 2.77 -3.19 2.10
C PHE A 16 2.57 -4.27 1.04
N ARG A 17 3.11 -5.47 1.23
CA ARG A 17 2.90 -6.59 0.29
C ARG A 17 1.42 -6.94 0.11
N ARG A 18 0.64 -7.00 1.20
CA ARG A 18 -0.80 -7.27 1.11
C ARG A 18 -1.53 -6.19 0.32
N LEU A 19 -1.23 -4.93 0.56
CA LEU A 19 -1.85 -3.79 -0.11
C LEU A 19 -1.40 -3.71 -1.58
N ALA A 20 -0.11 -3.88 -1.86
CA ALA A 20 0.45 -3.94 -3.20
C ALA A 20 -0.21 -5.04 -4.05
N ASN A 21 -0.49 -6.21 -3.46
CA ASN A 21 -1.16 -7.31 -4.15
C ASN A 21 -2.68 -7.05 -4.34
N LYS A 22 -3.28 -6.27 -3.45
CA LYS A 22 -4.69 -5.84 -3.53
C LYS A 22 -4.90 -4.72 -4.56
N TYR A 23 -3.90 -3.87 -4.73
CA TYR A 23 -3.88 -2.72 -5.64
C TYR A 23 -3.00 -2.96 -6.88
N HIS A 24 -2.56 -4.21 -7.12
CA HIS A 24 -1.65 -4.51 -8.21
C HIS A 24 -2.33 -4.22 -9.55
N PRO A 25 -1.67 -3.55 -10.52
CA PRO A 25 -2.25 -3.23 -11.82
C PRO A 25 -2.83 -4.46 -12.51
N ASP A 26 -2.22 -5.63 -12.38
CA ASP A 26 -2.74 -6.92 -12.89
C ASP A 26 -4.11 -7.31 -12.28
N LYS A 27 -4.28 -7.08 -10.98
CA LYS A 27 -5.52 -7.34 -10.22
C LYS A 27 -6.58 -6.27 -10.40
N VAL A 28 -6.21 -5.06 -10.80
CA VAL A 28 -7.17 -3.96 -11.04
C VAL A 28 -7.34 -3.66 -12.52
N SER A 29 -6.61 -4.36 -13.40
CA SER A 29 -6.66 -4.15 -14.85
C SER A 29 -8.04 -4.43 -15.42
N HIS A 30 -8.81 -5.30 -14.76
CA HIS A 30 -10.19 -5.62 -15.11
C HIS A 30 -11.23 -4.74 -14.40
N MET A 31 -10.80 -3.87 -13.47
CA MET A 31 -11.69 -3.02 -12.67
C MET A 31 -11.84 -1.59 -13.21
N GLY A 32 -11.04 -1.21 -14.23
CA GLY A 32 -11.11 0.10 -14.90
C GLY A 32 -10.15 1.15 -14.34
N ASP A 33 -9.97 2.25 -15.09
CA ASP A 33 -9.01 3.33 -14.80
C ASP A 33 -9.21 3.97 -13.42
N GLU A 34 -10.46 4.12 -12.97
CA GLU A 34 -10.78 4.66 -11.64
C GLU A 34 -10.15 3.84 -10.51
N PHE A 35 -10.16 2.51 -10.64
CA PHE A 35 -9.59 1.63 -9.64
C PHE A 35 -8.06 1.67 -9.66
N ARG A 36 -7.47 1.97 -10.82
CA ARG A 36 -6.03 2.14 -11.02
C ARG A 36 -5.54 3.43 -10.37
N GLU A 37 -6.29 4.53 -10.52
CA GLU A 37 -5.98 5.79 -9.85
C GLU A 37 -6.14 5.66 -8.32
N LEU A 38 -7.19 4.98 -7.86
CA LEU A 38 -7.39 4.70 -6.44
C LEU A 38 -6.27 3.84 -5.85
N ALA A 39 -5.83 2.82 -6.60
CA ALA A 39 -4.69 1.98 -6.26
C ALA A 39 -3.41 2.79 -6.11
N GLU A 40 -3.11 3.68 -7.06
CA GLU A 40 -1.93 4.54 -7.03
C GLU A 40 -1.94 5.50 -5.83
N ARG A 41 -3.07 6.19 -5.59
CA ARG A 41 -3.22 7.09 -4.43
C ARG A 41 -2.99 6.35 -3.12
N ARG A 42 -3.63 5.19 -2.95
CA ARG A 42 -3.48 4.35 -1.75
C ARG A 42 -2.04 3.87 -1.58
N PHE A 43 -1.40 3.46 -2.67
CA PHE A 43 -0.01 3.02 -2.66
C PHE A 43 0.94 4.15 -2.23
N LYS A 44 0.70 5.37 -2.71
CA LYS A 44 1.49 6.56 -2.34
C LYS A 44 1.34 6.91 -0.86
N GLU A 45 0.12 6.91 -0.32
CA GLU A 45 -0.12 7.11 1.13
C GLU A 45 0.60 6.05 1.99
N ILE A 46 0.56 4.80 1.54
CA ILE A 46 1.23 3.69 2.21
C ILE A 46 2.75 3.88 2.22
N GLN A 47 3.30 4.30 1.08
CA GLN A 47 4.73 4.51 0.91
C GLN A 47 5.21 5.70 1.77
N GLU A 48 4.43 6.78 1.84
CA GLU A 48 4.74 7.95 2.65
C GLU A 48 4.69 7.62 4.15
N ALA A 49 3.69 6.84 4.58
CA ALA A 49 3.60 6.34 5.95
C ALA A 49 4.80 5.43 6.29
N TYR A 50 5.22 4.54 5.38
CA TYR A 50 6.42 3.73 5.58
C TYR A 50 7.69 4.57 5.69
N GLN A 51 7.83 5.59 4.84
CA GLN A 51 8.98 6.48 4.83
C GLN A 51 9.07 7.30 6.14
N LYS A 52 7.93 7.72 6.70
CA LYS A 52 7.84 8.39 8.01
C LYS A 52 8.16 7.47 9.19
N LEU A 53 7.85 6.18 9.08
CA LEU A 53 8.13 5.18 10.13
C LEU A 53 9.59 4.70 10.10
N LYS A 54 10.29 4.88 8.97
CA LYS A 54 11.67 4.44 8.76
C LYS A 54 12.70 5.50 9.20
N VAL A 55 12.45 6.18 10.33
CA VAL A 55 13.35 7.16 10.96
C VAL A 55 14.33 6.49 11.91
#